data_AF-A0A4Y6V1L5-F1
#
_entry.id   AF-A0A4Y6V1L5-F1
#
_cell.length_a   1.000
_cell.length_b   1.000
_cell.length_c   1.000
_cell.angle_alpha   90.00
_cell.angle_beta   90.00
_cell.angle_gamma   90.00
#
_symmetry.space_group_name_H-M   'P 1'
#
loop_
_entity.id
_entity.type
_entity.pdbx_description
1 polymer ?
#
loop_
_entity_poly.entity_id
_entity_poly.type
_entity_poly.pdbx_seq_one_letter_code
_entity_poly.pdbx_strand_id
1 'polypeptide(L)'
;MRPPQHVRNSVRGQAGTCHLASRFHAGRRPQTRRGGAIAVVRESTERELLGWIEAGERRIIVFGHTPFCGTCRVARRMLEVVEQMNPEIDIYALDLNFAPEFIQKYRVRSTPSLSVFEPGTRGEPRTAYAMQSVPYLLDFIG
;
A
#
# COMPACT_ATOMS: atom_id res chain seq x y z
N MET A 1 2.10 -72.13 -16.50
CA MET A 1 1.38 -71.56 -15.33
C MET A 1 0.83 -70.19 -15.72
N ARG A 2 -0.48 -70.08 -15.89
CA ARG A 2 -1.26 -68.83 -15.79
C ARG A 2 -2.25 -69.04 -14.64
N PRO A 3 -2.51 -68.00 -13.84
CA PRO A 3 -3.87 -67.43 -13.83
C PRO A 3 -3.82 -65.89 -13.61
N PRO A 4 -4.97 -65.19 -13.45
CA PRO A 4 -5.99 -64.94 -14.45
C PRO A 4 -6.17 -63.44 -14.75
N GLN A 5 -7.04 -63.15 -15.72
CA GLN A 5 -7.43 -61.82 -16.19
C GLN A 5 -8.51 -61.14 -15.33
N HIS A 6 -8.67 -59.83 -15.58
CA HIS A 6 -9.82 -58.96 -15.31
C HIS A 6 -10.08 -58.51 -13.86
N VAL A 7 -10.22 -57.20 -13.67
CA VAL A 7 -11.49 -56.53 -13.34
C VAL A 7 -11.30 -55.00 -13.39
N ARG A 8 -12.22 -54.33 -14.08
CA ARG A 8 -12.45 -52.87 -14.01
C ARG A 8 -13.24 -52.54 -12.74
N ASN A 9 -12.92 -51.44 -12.07
CA ASN A 9 -13.85 -50.64 -11.27
C ASN A 9 -13.28 -49.20 -11.26
N SER A 10 -13.87 -48.22 -11.94
CA SER A 10 -15.08 -47.47 -11.55
C SER A 10 -15.03 -46.95 -10.11
N VAL A 11 -14.54 -45.72 -9.95
CA VAL A 11 -15.09 -44.79 -8.96
C VAL A 11 -15.37 -43.46 -9.66
N ARG A 12 -16.66 -43.15 -9.72
CA ARG A 12 -17.21 -41.83 -9.99
C ARG A 12 -16.94 -40.92 -8.78
N GLY A 13 -16.67 -39.66 -9.07
CA GLY A 13 -16.85 -38.49 -8.21
C GLY A 13 -16.35 -37.31 -9.03
N GLN A 14 -17.16 -36.52 -9.76
CA GLN A 14 -18.36 -35.79 -9.34
C GLN A 14 -18.19 -35.15 -7.97
N ALA A 15 -17.67 -33.93 -8.01
CA ALA A 15 -17.94 -32.78 -7.14
C ALA A 15 -16.65 -31.95 -7.13
N GLY A 16 -16.63 -30.68 -7.46
CA GLY A 16 -17.69 -29.75 -7.73
C GLY A 16 -17.03 -28.43 -8.07
N THR A 17 -17.65 -27.71 -8.99
CA THR A 17 -17.82 -26.26 -8.96
C THR A 17 -16.67 -25.47 -8.34
N CYS A 18 -15.90 -24.84 -9.22
CA CYS A 18 -15.18 -23.60 -8.96
C CYS A 18 -16.19 -22.59 -8.37
N HIS A 19 -16.25 -22.54 -7.05
CA HIS A 19 -17.14 -21.69 -6.28
C HIS A 19 -16.34 -21.13 -5.12
N LEU A 20 -15.68 -20.00 -5.36
CA LEU A 20 -15.45 -18.99 -4.32
C LEU A 20 -15.07 -17.66 -4.97
N ALA A 21 -15.93 -17.21 -5.89
CA ALA A 21 -16.30 -15.81 -5.89
C ALA A 21 -17.16 -15.56 -4.64
N SER A 22 -16.97 -14.40 -4.01
CA SER A 22 -17.68 -13.91 -2.83
C SER A 22 -17.06 -14.29 -1.47
N ARG A 23 -16.17 -13.41 -1.00
CA ARG A 23 -16.33 -12.68 0.27
C ARG A 23 -15.30 -11.55 0.34
N PHE A 24 -15.51 -10.54 -0.50
CA PHE A 24 -15.13 -9.16 -0.18
C PHE A 24 -15.93 -8.77 1.07
N HIS A 25 -15.44 -9.12 2.26
CA HIS A 25 -15.87 -8.46 3.48
C HIS A 25 -15.08 -7.18 3.60
N ALA A 26 -15.73 -6.11 3.15
CA ALA A 26 -15.38 -4.73 3.37
C ALA A 26 -15.10 -4.50 4.86
N GLY A 27 -13.83 -4.65 5.25
CA GLY A 27 -13.27 -3.94 6.39
C GLY A 27 -13.52 -2.47 6.16
N ARG A 28 -14.17 -1.83 7.13
CA ARG A 28 -14.75 -0.49 7.05
C ARG A 28 -13.75 0.50 6.43
N ARG A 29 -14.02 0.93 5.19
CA ARG A 29 -13.47 2.20 4.69
C ARG A 29 -13.90 3.29 5.67
N PRO A 30 -12.98 4.07 6.27
CA PRO A 30 -13.37 5.31 6.90
C PRO A 30 -14.11 6.17 5.87
N GLN A 31 -15.14 6.83 6.35
CA GLN A 31 -16.33 7.29 5.65
C GLN A 31 -16.07 8.27 4.47
N THR A 32 -17.02 8.26 3.53
CA THR A 32 -17.41 9.30 2.55
C THR A 32 -16.51 9.58 1.33
N ARG A 33 -16.84 8.96 0.19
CA ARG A 33 -16.72 9.62 -1.13
C ARG A 33 -18.09 9.67 -1.82
N ARG A 34 -18.86 10.72 -1.51
CA ARG A 34 -19.83 11.31 -2.45
C ARG A 34 -19.27 12.69 -2.80
N GLY A 35 -18.97 12.90 -4.08
CA GLY A 35 -18.80 14.21 -4.74
C GLY A 35 -17.90 15.27 -4.06
N GLY A 36 -16.75 15.55 -4.67
CA GLY A 36 -16.12 16.88 -4.57
C GLY A 36 -15.22 17.17 -3.36
N ALA A 37 -14.47 16.20 -2.84
CA ALA A 37 -13.43 16.47 -1.84
C ALA A 37 -12.04 16.44 -2.49
N ILE A 38 -11.34 17.56 -2.38
CA ILE A 38 -9.94 17.75 -2.77
C ILE A 38 -9.11 16.60 -2.19
N ALA A 39 -8.29 15.97 -3.02
CA ALA A 39 -7.29 15.01 -2.56
C ALA A 39 -6.28 15.75 -1.70
N VAL A 40 -6.19 15.36 -0.43
CA VAL A 40 -5.31 15.98 0.56
C VAL A 40 -4.43 14.87 1.07
N VAL A 41 -3.11 15.02 0.90
CA VAL A 41 -2.11 14.18 1.57
C VAL A 41 -2.43 14.19 3.06
N ARG A 42 -2.86 13.04 3.60
CA ARG A 42 -3.47 12.97 4.93
C ARG A 42 -2.40 12.82 5.99
N GLU A 43 -2.44 13.67 7.01
CA GLU A 43 -1.61 13.46 8.19
C GLU A 43 -2.00 12.15 8.89
N SER A 44 -0.99 11.43 9.38
CA SER A 44 -1.18 10.19 10.13
C SER A 44 -0.11 10.04 11.19
N THR A 45 -0.42 9.28 12.23
CA THR A 45 0.54 8.99 13.29
C THR A 45 1.40 7.79 12.94
N GLU A 46 2.61 7.72 13.52
CA GLU A 46 3.50 6.56 13.41
C GLU A 46 2.77 5.26 13.77
N ARG A 47 2.04 5.26 14.89
CA ARG A 47 1.31 4.08 15.39
C ARG A 47 0.27 3.56 14.38
N GLU A 48 -0.48 4.45 13.74
CA GLU A 48 -1.48 4.06 12.74
C GLU A 48 -0.82 3.47 11.49
N LEU A 49 0.21 4.13 10.98
CA LEU A 49 0.92 3.68 9.79
C LEU A 49 1.61 2.34 10.01
N LEU A 50 2.32 2.17 11.13
CA LEU A 50 2.96 0.90 11.47
C LEU A 50 1.92 -0.23 11.55
N GLY A 51 0.78 0.00 12.21
CA GLY A 51 -0.29 -0.98 12.28
C GLY A 51 -0.84 -1.38 10.90
N TRP A 52 -1.06 -0.42 10.00
CA TRP A 52 -1.55 -0.72 8.65
C TRP A 52 -0.50 -1.41 7.78
N ILE A 53 0.77 -1.02 7.89
CA ILE A 53 1.87 -1.64 7.16
C ILE A 53 2.07 -3.09 7.63
N GLU A 54 2.02 -3.33 8.93
CA GLU A 54 2.15 -4.68 9.50
C GLU A 54 0.99 -5.60 9.15
N ALA A 55 -0.23 -5.07 9.10
CA ALA A 55 -1.39 -5.81 8.61
C ALA A 55 -1.20 -6.26 7.15
N GLY A 56 -0.59 -5.41 6.32
CA GLY A 56 -0.22 -5.74 4.94
C GLY A 56 -1.42 -6.00 4.03
N GLU A 57 -2.61 -5.56 4.40
CA GLU A 57 -3.87 -5.81 3.68
C GLU A 57 -4.02 -4.94 2.43
N ARG A 58 -3.34 -3.81 2.39
CA ARG A 58 -3.40 -2.83 1.31
C ARG A 58 -2.05 -2.14 1.12
N ARG A 59 -1.91 -1.53 -0.04
CA ARG A 59 -0.77 -0.68 -0.35
C ARG A 59 -0.82 0.58 0.52
N ILE A 60 0.32 0.97 1.07
CA ILE A 60 0.45 2.19 1.88
C ILE A 60 1.59 3.02 1.29
N ILE A 61 1.34 4.31 1.08
CA ILE A 61 2.35 5.26 0.60
C ILE A 61 2.55 6.30 1.69
N VAL A 62 3.78 6.44 2.17
CA VAL A 62 4.14 7.34 3.26
C VAL A 62 5.05 8.45 2.75
N PHE A 63 4.61 9.68 2.91
CA PHE A 63 5.40 10.89 2.74
C PHE A 63 6.00 11.32 4.08
N GLY A 64 7.28 11.02 4.28
CA GLY A 64 8.03 11.47 5.45
C GLY A 64 8.49 12.91 5.27
N HIS A 65 8.13 13.77 6.21
CA HIS A 65 8.56 15.17 6.22
C HIS A 65 8.94 15.62 7.63
N THR A 66 9.52 16.82 7.72
CA THR A 66 9.68 17.55 8.98
C THR A 66 9.09 18.95 8.83
N PRO A 67 8.53 19.54 9.90
CA PRO A 67 8.15 20.94 9.94
C PRO A 67 9.30 21.85 9.50
N PHE A 68 8.96 22.95 8.84
CA PHE A 68 9.92 23.97 8.37
C PHE A 68 10.93 23.50 7.30
N CYS A 69 10.76 22.31 6.73
CA CYS A 69 11.54 21.85 5.59
C CYS A 69 11.02 22.45 4.27
N GLY A 70 11.74 23.43 3.71
CA GLY A 70 11.37 24.11 2.46
C GLY A 70 11.19 23.16 1.27
N THR A 71 12.09 22.18 1.14
CA THR A 71 12.03 21.14 0.09
C THR A 71 10.81 20.24 0.27
N CYS A 72 10.46 19.90 1.50
CA CYS A 72 9.30 19.07 1.83
C CYS A 72 7.98 19.76 1.43
N ARG A 73 7.92 21.10 1.49
CA ARG A 73 6.74 21.87 1.03
C ARG A 73 6.54 21.75 -0.48
N VAL A 74 7.61 21.76 -1.27
CA VAL A 74 7.54 21.59 -2.73
C VAL A 74 7.15 20.15 -3.07
N ALA A 75 7.79 19.19 -2.41
CA ALA A 75 7.45 17.77 -2.46
C ALA A 75 5.96 17.50 -2.23
N ARG A 76 5.40 18.04 -1.14
CA ARG A 76 3.96 17.90 -0.82
C ARG A 76 3.05 18.38 -1.95
N ARG A 77 3.34 19.55 -2.53
CA ARG A 77 2.54 20.08 -3.67
C ARG A 77 2.58 19.18 -4.89
N MET A 78 3.73 18.55 -5.17
CA MET A 78 3.81 17.57 -6.26
C MET A 78 2.96 16.33 -5.96
N LEU A 79 2.98 15.84 -4.72
CA LEU A 79 2.16 14.70 -4.30
C LEU A 79 0.66 15.01 -4.33
N GLU A 80 0.25 16.23 -3.97
CA GLU A 80 -1.13 16.70 -4.12
C GLU A 80 -1.60 16.65 -5.58
N VAL A 81 -0.74 17.04 -6.53
CA VAL A 81 -1.04 16.91 -7.97
C VAL A 81 -1.12 15.42 -8.38
N VAL A 82 -0.23 14.57 -7.86
CA VAL A 82 -0.27 13.11 -8.11
C VAL A 82 -1.61 12.52 -7.68
N GLU A 83 -2.10 12.82 -6.47
CA GLU A 83 -3.39 12.32 -5.99
C GLU A 83 -4.58 12.89 -6.78
N GLN A 84 -4.48 14.12 -7.29
CA GLN A 84 -5.49 14.68 -8.19
C GLN A 84 -5.55 13.94 -9.53
N MET A 85 -4.40 13.52 -10.05
CA MET A 85 -4.30 12.79 -11.32
C MET A 85 -4.73 11.33 -11.18
N ASN A 86 -4.50 10.71 -10.02
CA ASN A 86 -4.98 9.37 -9.71
C ASN A 86 -5.59 9.31 -8.30
N PRO A 87 -6.93 9.48 -8.18
CA PRO A 87 -7.62 9.52 -6.90
C PRO A 87 -7.67 8.19 -6.13
N GLU A 88 -7.18 7.10 -6.71
CA GLU A 88 -7.02 5.80 -6.05
C GLU A 88 -5.71 5.69 -5.26
N ILE A 89 -4.76 6.60 -5.52
CA ILE A 89 -3.53 6.73 -4.74
C ILE A 89 -3.88 7.43 -3.42
N ASP A 90 -3.59 6.74 -2.33
CA ASP A 90 -3.78 7.22 -0.97
C ASP A 90 -2.40 7.51 -0.36
N ILE A 91 -2.05 8.79 -0.18
CA ILE A 91 -0.77 9.21 0.40
C ILE A 91 -0.97 9.71 1.83
N TYR A 92 -0.12 9.20 2.73
CA TYR A 92 -0.12 9.57 4.15
C TYR A 92 1.13 10.37 4.50
N ALA A 93 0.95 11.58 5.01
CA ALA A 93 2.02 12.38 5.58
C ALA A 93 2.36 11.88 7.00
N LEU A 94 3.66 11.81 7.27
CA LEU A 94 4.20 11.47 8.59
C LEU A 94 5.26 12.50 8.96
N ASP A 95 5.04 13.19 10.08
CA ASP A 95 6.07 14.04 10.70
C ASP A 95 7.13 13.15 11.35
N LEU A 96 8.30 13.11 10.74
CA LEU A 96 9.43 12.30 11.17
C LEU A 96 10.03 12.77 12.50
N ASN A 97 9.77 14.01 12.95
CA ASN A 97 10.20 14.43 14.29
C ASN A 97 9.51 13.61 15.40
N PHE A 98 8.34 13.03 15.11
CA PHE A 98 7.55 12.25 16.05
C PHE A 98 7.43 10.77 15.65
N ALA A 99 8.28 10.30 14.73
CA ALA A 99 8.23 8.93 14.23
C ALA A 99 9.60 8.20 14.30
N PRO A 100 10.22 8.10 15.49
CA PRO A 100 11.54 7.49 15.65
C PRO A 100 11.56 5.97 15.39
N GLU A 101 10.46 5.26 15.62
CA GLU A 101 10.37 3.81 15.35
C GLU A 101 10.32 3.58 13.83
N PHE A 102 9.52 4.35 13.11
CA PHE A 102 9.41 4.32 11.65
C PHE A 102 10.76 4.60 10.99
N ILE A 103 11.47 5.64 11.46
CA ILE A 103 12.81 5.98 10.95
C ILE A 103 13.77 4.81 11.14
N GLN A 104 13.81 4.22 12.33
CA GLN A 104 14.74 3.12 12.62
C GLN A 104 14.39 1.85 11.83
N LYS A 105 13.10 1.47 11.84
CA LYS A 105 12.61 0.23 11.22
C LYS A 105 12.81 0.21 9.71
N TYR A 106 12.56 1.34 9.04
CA TYR A 106 12.67 1.46 7.58
C TYR A 106 13.91 2.23 7.12
N ARG A 107 14.82 2.55 8.05
CA ARG A 107 16.10 3.23 7.81
C ARG A 107 15.91 4.50 6.97
N VAL A 108 14.97 5.35 7.36
CA VAL A 108 14.71 6.61 6.65
C VAL A 108 15.92 7.54 6.82
N ARG A 109 16.58 7.88 5.71
CA ARG A 109 17.89 8.56 5.73
C ARG A 109 17.82 10.09 5.65
N SER A 110 16.75 10.63 5.09
CA SER A 110 16.61 12.08 4.87
C SER A 110 15.16 12.45 4.63
N THR A 111 14.86 13.74 4.74
CA THR A 111 13.60 14.33 4.29
C THR A 111 13.81 15.23 3.08
N PRO A 112 12.81 15.34 2.18
CA PRO A 112 11.60 14.53 2.12
C PRO A 112 11.86 13.06 1.75
N SER A 113 11.00 12.14 2.19
CA SER A 113 11.03 10.73 1.76
C SER A 113 9.66 10.27 1.28
N LEU A 114 9.63 9.40 0.26
CA LEU A 114 8.42 8.73 -0.20
C LEU A 114 8.63 7.22 -0.17
N SER A 115 7.98 6.55 0.76
CA SER A 115 8.08 5.10 0.95
C SER A 115 6.80 4.41 0.47
N VAL A 116 6.96 3.39 -0.37
CA VAL A 116 5.86 2.60 -0.92
C VAL A 116 5.93 1.18 -0.35
N PHE A 117 4.87 0.82 0.38
CA PHE A 117 4.68 -0.49 0.99
C PHE A 117 3.64 -1.27 0.19
N GLU A 118 4.05 -2.38 -0.41
CA GLU A 118 3.16 -3.26 -1.15
C GLU A 118 2.45 -4.26 -0.22
N PRO A 119 1.17 -4.62 -0.51
CA PRO A 119 0.45 -5.61 0.28
C PRO A 119 1.22 -6.93 0.41
N GLY A 120 1.12 -7.57 1.57
CA GLY A 120 1.77 -8.86 1.84
C GLY A 120 3.31 -8.83 1.89
N THR A 121 3.96 -7.68 1.68
CA THR A 121 5.43 -7.56 1.72
C THR A 121 5.88 -7.10 3.10
N ARG A 122 6.66 -7.93 3.81
CA ARG A 122 7.19 -7.63 5.15
C ARG A 122 8.63 -7.06 5.14
N GLY A 123 9.13 -6.67 3.98
CA GLY A 123 10.50 -6.19 3.77
C GLY A 123 10.65 -4.66 3.79
N GLU A 124 11.85 -4.19 3.42
CA GLU A 124 12.11 -2.76 3.24
C GLU A 124 11.25 -2.20 2.09
N PRO A 125 10.60 -1.03 2.28
CA PRO A 125 9.82 -0.39 1.23
C PRO A 125 10.73 0.19 0.14
N ARG A 126 10.19 0.31 -1.08
CA ARG A 126 10.80 1.19 -2.08
C ARG A 126 10.73 2.62 -1.56
N THR A 127 11.87 3.30 -1.46
CA THR A 127 11.93 4.67 -0.91
C THR A 127 12.68 5.62 -1.83
N ALA A 128 12.02 6.70 -2.25
CA ALA A 128 12.63 7.82 -2.94
C ALA A 128 12.94 8.96 -1.95
N TYR A 129 14.10 9.60 -2.12
CA TYR A 129 14.54 10.73 -1.29
C TYR A 129 14.63 12.05 -2.05
N ALA A 130 14.44 12.00 -3.37
CA ALA A 130 14.42 13.17 -4.24
C ALA A 130 13.14 13.13 -5.07
N MET A 131 12.23 14.06 -4.80
CA MET A 131 10.99 14.21 -5.55
C MET A 131 11.26 15.14 -6.72
N GLN A 132 11.64 14.57 -7.86
CA GLN A 132 12.19 15.33 -8.99
C GLN A 132 11.10 16.06 -9.79
N SER A 133 10.00 15.37 -10.08
CA SER A 133 8.88 15.89 -10.88
C SER A 133 7.62 15.07 -10.63
N VAL A 134 6.45 15.61 -10.98
CA VAL A 134 5.17 14.88 -10.88
C VAL A 134 5.15 13.60 -11.71
N PRO A 135 5.60 13.58 -13.00
CA PRO A 135 5.67 12.34 -13.77
C PRO A 135 6.57 11.29 -13.13
N TYR A 136 7.74 11.69 -12.61
CA TYR A 136 8.63 10.79 -11.91
C TYR A 136 7.96 10.14 -10.70
N LEU A 137 7.17 10.91 -9.93
CA LEU A 137 6.44 10.39 -8.78
C LEU A 137 5.30 9.45 -9.19
N LEU A 138 4.60 9.75 -10.29
CA LEU A 138 3.60 8.84 -10.86
C LEU A 138 4.22 7.52 -11.28
N ASP A 139 5.38 7.55 -11.95
CA ASP A 139 6.09 6.33 -12.36
C ASP A 139 6.65 5.55 -11.17
N PHE A 140 7.16 6.26 -10.15
CA PHE A 140 7.67 5.64 -8.94
C PHE A 140 6.56 4.98 -8.10
N ILE A 141 5.40 5.62 -8.02
CA ILE A 141 4.22 5.10 -7.34
C ILE A 141 3.49 4.07 -8.21
N GLY A 142 3.55 4.13 -9.54
CA GLY A 142 3.02 3.10 -10.43
C GLY A 142 3.55 1.71 -10.13
#